data_AF-J9C7W6-F1
#
_entry.id   AF-J9C7W6-F1
#
_cell.length_a   1.000
_cell.length_b   1.000
_cell.length_c   1.000
_cell.angle_alpha   90.00
_cell.angle_beta   90.00
_cell.angle_gamma   90.00
#
_symmetry.space_group_name_H-M   'P 1'
#
loop_
_entity.id
_entity.type
_entity.pdbx_description
1 polymer ?
#
loop_
_entity_poly.entity_id
_entity_poly.type
_entity_poly.pdbx_seq_one_letter_code
_entity_poly.pdbx_strand_id
1 'polypeptide(L)'
;MIITNGTIEFKRKLQAGDIDPETGYPIIPKEYWSEPQPCNIALIKENLLAVSALGSNYRERTYSVCVEADTPILSEEIRLVRDDGDILGEYAVIQIEPLDAVGIIRLTV
;
A
#
# COMPACT_ATOMS: atom_id res chain seq x y z
N MET A 1 -17.97 5.20 -4.96
CA MET A 1 -18.34 4.79 -3.59
C MET A 1 -18.05 3.31 -3.39
N ILE A 2 -16.91 3.03 -2.78
CA ILE A 2 -16.48 1.71 -2.36
C ILE A 2 -17.16 1.32 -1.03
N ILE A 3 -17.17 0.01 -0.72
CA ILE A 3 -17.50 -0.49 0.61
C ILE A 3 -16.19 -0.62 1.38
N THR A 4 -15.94 0.29 2.31
CA THR A 4 -14.69 0.29 3.09
C THR A 4 -14.66 -0.88 4.08
N ASN A 5 -13.55 -1.60 4.12
CA ASN A 5 -13.26 -2.67 5.10
C ASN A 5 -11.80 -2.64 5.58
N GLY A 6 -11.11 -1.53 5.34
CA GLY A 6 -9.71 -1.34 5.72
C GLY A 6 -9.16 -0.03 5.18
N THR A 7 -7.84 0.12 5.33
CA THR A 7 -7.09 1.29 4.89
C THR A 7 -5.83 0.89 4.13
N ILE A 8 -5.46 1.74 3.18
CA ILE A 8 -4.21 1.71 2.45
C ILE A 8 -3.34 2.89 2.89
N GLU A 9 -2.07 2.60 3.18
CA GLU A 9 -1.05 3.61 3.46
C GLU A 9 0.05 3.49 2.41
N PHE A 10 0.55 4.61 1.90
CA PHE A 10 1.60 4.64 0.89
C PHE A 10 2.93 4.97 1.54
N LYS A 11 3.99 4.26 1.16
CA LYS A 11 5.32 4.55 1.66
C LYS A 11 5.82 5.87 1.08
N ARG A 12 6.28 6.76 1.96
CA ARG A 12 6.85 8.06 1.64
C ARG A 12 8.29 8.13 2.14
N LYS A 13 9.08 8.96 1.46
CA LYS A 13 10.44 9.31 1.89
C LYS A 13 10.47 10.80 2.13
N LEU A 14 10.99 11.21 3.28
CA LEU A 14 11.40 12.60 3.47
C LEU A 14 12.50 12.91 2.45
N GLN A 15 12.30 14.01 1.72
CA GLN A 15 13.16 14.39 0.62
C GLN A 15 14.60 14.57 1.12
N ALA A 16 15.55 13.90 0.45
CA ALA A 16 16.96 14.05 0.79
C ALA A 16 17.45 15.43 0.34
N GLY A 17 18.11 16.16 1.24
CA GLY A 17 18.73 17.46 0.93
C GLY A 17 17.97 18.68 1.44
N ASP A 18 16.84 18.51 2.12
CA ASP A 18 16.28 19.62 2.90
C ASP A 18 17.21 19.98 4.05
N ILE A 19 17.26 21.27 4.36
CA ILE A 19 18.00 21.83 5.48
C ILE A 19 16.99 22.24 6.52
N ASP A 20 17.17 21.79 7.75
CA ASP A 20 16.38 22.23 8.88
C ASP A 20 16.53 23.77 9.03
N PRO A 21 15.45 24.55 8.90
CA PRO A 21 15.53 26.01 8.92
C PRO A 21 15.88 26.59 10.30
N GLU A 22 15.71 25.82 11.39
CA GLU A 22 16.08 26.24 12.74
C GLU A 22 17.53 25.90 13.07
N THR A 23 18.00 24.72 12.65
CA THR A 23 19.34 24.22 13.04
C THR A 23 20.41 24.35 11.96
N GLY A 24 20.02 24.51 10.69
CA GLY A 24 20.92 24.59 9.53
C GLY A 24 21.55 23.25 9.13
N TYR A 25 21.16 22.14 9.75
CA TYR A 25 21.67 20.81 9.43
C TYR A 25 20.84 20.11 8.34
N PRO A 26 21.45 19.19 7.56
CA PRO A 26 20.71 18.35 6.63
C PRO A 26 19.68 17.48 7.36
N ILE A 27 18.46 17.43 6.83
CA ILE A 27 17.44 16.51 7.32
C ILE A 27 17.79 15.09 6.88
N ILE A 28 17.90 14.18 7.84
CA ILE A 28 18.18 12.77 7.58
C ILE A 28 16.98 12.18 6.83
N PRO A 29 17.19 11.55 5.66
CA PRO A 29 16.11 10.88 4.94
C PRO A 29 15.45 9.84 5.85
N LYS A 30 14.13 9.96 6.01
CA LYS A 30 13.35 9.02 6.82
C LYS A 30 12.20 8.48 5.98
N GLU A 31 12.03 7.17 6.01
CA GLU A 31 10.88 6.50 5.42
C GLU A 31 9.73 6.53 6.43
N TYR A 32 8.53 6.87 5.97
CA TYR A 32 7.32 6.89 6.77
C TYR A 32 6.12 6.49 5.92
N TRP A 33 5.01 6.14 6.56
CA TRP A 33 3.76 5.81 5.87
C TRP A 33 2.88 7.06 5.78
N SER A 34 2.17 7.23 4.67
CA SER A 34 1.19 8.30 4.52
C SER A 34 0.05 8.16 5.53
N GLU A 35 -0.79 9.19 5.63
CA GLU A 35 -2.08 9.06 6.30
C GLU A 35 -2.88 7.87 5.70
N PRO A 36 -3.58 7.09 6.54
CA PRO A 36 -4.42 5.99 6.08
C PRO A 36 -5.56 6.49 5.19
N GLN A 37 -5.73 5.87 4.03
CA GLN A 37 -6.83 6.15 3.11
C GLN A 37 -7.81 4.99 3.08
N PRO A 38 -9.13 5.23 3.08
CA PRO A 38 -10.12 4.16 3.09
C PRO A 38 -10.05 3.33 1.81
N CYS A 39 -10.10 2.01 1.93
CA CYS A 39 -10.11 1.10 0.79
C CYS A 39 -11.02 -0.12 1.02
N ASN A 40 -11.33 -0.83 -0.07
CA ASN A 40 -11.89 -2.17 -0.03
C ASN A 40 -10.78 -3.17 -0.34
N ILE A 41 -10.57 -4.14 0.53
CA ILE A 41 -9.55 -5.18 0.43
C ILE A 41 -10.25 -6.52 0.20
N ALA A 42 -9.89 -7.21 -0.88
CA ALA A 42 -10.36 -8.56 -1.18
C ALA A 42 -9.16 -9.48 -1.47
N LEU A 43 -9.08 -10.62 -0.78
CA LEU A 43 -8.11 -11.67 -1.09
C LEU A 43 -8.53 -12.36 -2.39
N ILE A 44 -7.72 -12.28 -3.44
CA ILE A 44 -8.03 -12.86 -4.76
C ILE A 44 -7.32 -14.19 -5.00
N LYS A 45 -6.15 -14.39 -4.39
CA LYS A 45 -5.37 -15.62 -4.52
C LYS A 45 -4.60 -15.87 -3.24
N GLU A 46 -4.55 -17.13 -2.81
CA GLU A 46 -3.69 -17.57 -1.71
C GLU A 46 -2.99 -18.86 -2.13
N ASN A 47 -1.68 -18.94 -1.85
CA ASN A 47 -0.89 -20.13 -2.00
C ASN A 47 -0.15 -20.41 -0.68
N LEU A 48 -0.64 -21.41 0.05
CA LEU A 48 -0.11 -21.82 1.34
C LEU A 48 1.13 -22.73 1.23
N LEU A 49 1.43 -23.20 0.02
CA LEU A 49 2.53 -24.13 -0.28
C LEU A 49 3.58 -23.45 -1.17
N ALA A 50 3.64 -22.12 -1.17
CA ALA A 50 4.62 -21.39 -1.96
C ALA A 50 6.02 -21.73 -1.45
N VAL A 51 6.94 -21.98 -2.38
CA VAL A 51 8.34 -22.29 -2.08
C VAL A 51 9.20 -21.23 -2.74
N SER A 52 10.08 -20.59 -1.99
CA SER A 52 11.00 -19.60 -2.53
C SER A 52 12.00 -20.27 -3.47
N ALA A 53 12.67 -19.50 -4.33
CA ALA A 53 13.75 -20.03 -5.18
C ALA A 53 14.87 -20.72 -4.37
N LEU A 54 14.98 -20.41 -3.08
CA LEU A 54 15.94 -20.98 -2.14
C LEU A 54 15.39 -22.19 -1.35
N GLY A 55 14.15 -22.64 -1.63
CA GLY A 55 13.56 -23.83 -1.02
C GLY A 55 12.78 -23.60 0.28
N SER A 56 12.64 -22.36 0.74
CA SER A 56 11.89 -22.05 1.96
C SER A 56 10.40 -21.92 1.69
N ASN A 57 9.57 -22.57 2.52
CA ASN A 57 8.13 -22.44 2.44
C ASN A 57 7.67 -21.06 2.94
N TYR A 58 6.73 -20.45 2.23
CA TYR A 58 6.07 -19.22 2.62
C TYR A 58 4.61 -19.22 2.19
N ARG A 59 3.84 -18.25 2.70
CA ARG A 59 2.46 -18.02 2.26
C ARG A 59 2.47 -16.85 1.31
N GLU A 60 1.99 -17.08 0.09
CA GLU A 60 1.79 -16.04 -0.90
C GLU A 60 0.31 -15.66 -0.92
N ARG A 61 0.02 -14.37 -0.82
CA ARG A 61 -1.33 -13.82 -0.91
C ARG A 61 -1.32 -12.69 -1.90
N THR A 62 -2.33 -12.66 -2.76
CA THR A 62 -2.58 -11.56 -3.68
C THR A 62 -3.91 -10.93 -3.32
N TYR A 63 -3.94 -9.61 -3.22
CA TYR A 63 -5.13 -8.85 -2.89
C TYR A 63 -5.52 -7.95 -4.07
N SER A 64 -6.83 -7.79 -4.23
CA SER A 64 -7.43 -6.68 -4.99
C SER A 64 -7.81 -5.60 -3.98
N VAL A 65 -7.28 -4.40 -4.18
CA VAL A 65 -7.52 -3.23 -3.33
C VAL A 65 -8.22 -2.18 -4.17
N CYS A 66 -9.42 -1.75 -3.78
CA CYS A 66 -10.17 -0.72 -4.48
C CYS A 66 -10.20 0.57 -3.66
N VAL A 67 -9.85 1.68 -4.31
CA VAL A 67 -9.90 3.05 -3.76
C VAL A 67 -10.77 3.94 -4.64
N GLU A 68 -11.25 5.07 -4.13
CA GLU A 68 -11.97 6.04 -4.95
C GLU A 68 -11.04 6.67 -6.01
N ALA A 69 -11.59 7.10 -7.14
CA ALA A 69 -10.79 7.64 -8.25
C ALA A 69 -10.04 8.94 -7.93
N ASP A 70 -10.45 9.68 -6.90
CA ASP A 70 -9.77 10.88 -6.41
C ASP A 70 -8.66 10.58 -5.39
N THR A 71 -8.49 9.31 -5.01
CA THR A 71 -7.47 8.87 -4.06
C THR A 71 -6.09 8.96 -4.73
N PRO A 72 -5.17 9.81 -4.23
CA PRO A 72 -3.88 9.99 -4.88
C PRO A 72 -3.00 8.76 -4.64
N ILE A 73 -2.50 8.15 -5.71
CA ILE A 73 -1.52 7.07 -5.62
C ILE A 73 -0.13 7.67 -5.41
N LEU A 74 0.39 7.54 -4.20
CA LEU A 74 1.61 8.25 -3.76
C LEU A 74 2.89 7.43 -3.92
N SER A 75 2.78 6.11 -4.08
CA SER A 75 3.90 5.16 -4.13
C SER A 75 3.45 3.79 -4.66
N GLU A 76 4.41 2.98 -5.09
CA GLU A 76 4.20 1.57 -5.43
C GLU A 76 4.41 0.64 -4.23
N GLU A 77 4.93 1.14 -3.11
CA GLU A 77 5.01 0.38 -1.84
C GLU A 77 3.88 0.82 -0.92
N ILE A 78 3.04 -0.15 -0.51
CA ILE A 78 1.85 0.10 0.28
C ILE A 78 1.79 -0.79 1.51
N ARG A 79 1.07 -0.34 2.53
CA ARG A 79 0.68 -1.14 3.68
C ARG A 79 -0.83 -1.27 3.72
N LEU A 80 -1.31 -2.49 3.98
CA LEU A 80 -2.72 -2.79 4.12
C LEU A 80 -3.05 -3.09 5.57
N VAL A 81 -4.06 -2.40 6.09
CA VAL A 81 -4.59 -2.58 7.44
C VAL A 81 -6.08 -2.82 7.33
N ARG A 82 -6.60 -3.84 8.00
CA ARG A 82 -8.03 -4.14 8.04
C ARG A 82 -8.73 -3.26 9.09
N ASP A 83 -10.04 -3.11 8.98
CA ASP A 83 -10.88 -2.33 9.90
C ASP A 83 -10.83 -2.80 11.37
N ASP A 84 -10.56 -4.08 11.62
CA ASP A 84 -10.30 -4.64 12.95
C ASP A 84 -8.92 -4.28 13.54
N GLY A 85 -8.08 -3.58 12.76
CA GLY A 85 -6.72 -3.19 13.14
C GLY A 85 -5.64 -4.19 12.75
N ASP A 86 -6.00 -5.32 12.10
CA ASP A 86 -5.01 -6.30 11.66
C ASP A 86 -4.18 -5.76 10.49
N ILE A 87 -2.86 -5.71 10.69
CA ILE A 87 -1.91 -5.39 9.63
C ILE A 87 -1.76 -6.63 8.75
N LEU A 88 -2.30 -6.57 7.53
CA LEU A 88 -2.21 -7.66 6.56
C LEU A 88 -0.79 -7.83 6.03
N GLY A 89 -0.08 -6.71 5.87
CA GLY A 89 1.32 -6.68 5.46
C GLY A 89 1.69 -5.45 4.66
N GLU A 90 2.91 -5.48 4.14
CA GLU A 90 3.48 -4.51 3.23
C GLU A 90 3.64 -5.18 1.86
N TYR A 91 3.21 -4.49 0.81
CA TYR A 91 3.12 -5.04 -0.54
C TYR A 91 3.65 -4.06 -1.58
N ALA A 92 4.17 -4.59 -2.67
CA ALA A 92 4.44 -3.83 -3.88
C ALA A 92 3.23 -3.89 -4.81
N VAL A 93 2.89 -2.76 -5.43
CA VAL A 93 1.80 -2.70 -6.41
C VAL A 93 2.22 -3.40 -7.69
N ILE A 94 1.49 -4.45 -8.06
CA ILE A 94 1.72 -5.25 -9.27
C ILE A 94 1.02 -4.60 -10.47
N GLN A 95 -0.19 -4.08 -10.27
CA GLN A 95 -1.00 -3.49 -11.33
C GLN A 95 -1.92 -2.41 -10.77
N ILE A 96 -2.12 -1.34 -11.55
CA ILE A 96 -3.10 -0.28 -11.29
C ILE A 96 -4.06 -0.24 -12.48
N GLU A 97 -5.35 -0.30 -12.20
CA GLU A 97 -6.42 -0.29 -13.21
C GLU A 97 -7.51 0.71 -12.83
N PRO A 98 -7.66 1.80 -13.60
CA PRO A 98 -8.79 2.70 -13.47
C PRO A 98 -10.09 2.03 -13.95
N LEU A 99 -11.13 2.08 -13.12
CA LEU A 99 -12.48 1.61 -13.42
C LEU A 99 -13.42 2.82 -13.53
N ASP A 100 -13.29 3.57 -14.62
CA ASP A 100 -13.94 4.88 -14.81
C ASP A 100 -15.47 4.82 -14.69
N ALA A 101 -16.10 3.74 -15.14
CA ALA A 101 -17.55 3.56 -15.09
C ALA A 101 -18.12 3.57 -13.66
N VAL A 102 -17.29 3.25 -12.65
CA VAL A 102 -17.68 3.20 -11.24
C VAL A 102 -16.90 4.20 -10.38
N GLY A 103 -15.99 4.98 -10.97
CA GLY A 103 -15.19 5.98 -10.27
C GLY A 103 -14.22 5.39 -9.25
N ILE A 104 -13.62 4.25 -9.56
CA ILE A 104 -12.75 3.48 -8.64
C ILE A 104 -11.41 3.21 -9.32
N ILE A 105 -10.34 3.13 -8.53
CA ILE A 105 -9.06 2.57 -8.97
C ILE A 105 -8.86 1.22 -8.27
N ARG A 106 -8.55 0.18 -9.05
CA ARG A 106 -8.18 -1.14 -8.54
C ARG A 106 -6.67 -1.31 -8.57
N LEU A 107 -6.09 -1.66 -7.43
CA LEU A 107 -4.70 -2.08 -7.29
C LEU A 107 -4.65 -3.59 -7.04
N THR A 108 -3.77 -4.28 -7.76
CA THR A 108 -3.42 -5.68 -7.46
C THR A 108 -2.08 -5.70 -6.75
N VAL A 109 -2.01 -6.33 -5.58
CA VAL A 109 -0.80 -6.40 -4.74
C VAL A 109 -0.55 -7.79 -4.20
#